data_AF-A0A7D8VAV7-F1
#
_entry.id   AF-A0A7D8VAV7-F1
#
_cell.length_a   1.000
_cell.length_b   1.000
_cell.length_c   1.000
_cell.angle_alpha   90.00
_cell.angle_beta   90.00
_cell.angle_gamma   90.00
#
_symmetry.space_group_name_H-M   'P 1'
#
loop_
_entity.id
_entity.type
_entity.pdbx_description
1 polymer ?
#
loop_
_entity_poly.entity_id
_entity_poly.type
_entity_poly.pdbx_seq_one_letter_code
_entity_poly.pdbx_strand_id
1 'polypeptide(L)'
;MSVAHWGTGARVRRAIGKLLKGEEFTIGVMGGSLTFGHGLSKGDTTYPILLEQRLKKVFPNAKIKVVNGAIPATGTDYFQACYRHHVPGDADMFVLEAAVNDIIIGQGGGMQLDTTIHTEHLVRDILQQRPDNAIVMLSAFGSSQPWFNGAAKHSTVATFYDIPRVTMRTFLYQYMLQHEGTQFDFYGTKDKDHPLQSGHDYMADILMHYLLREACRAETLTAVHKDDLLDGSKYPGLSGTALTQHFNPFTVPRIRIHDRIDQGPVPKVHSFCLSANARDKDDKPSLYPSSRTGDWKEVGWHDKHFWSSETPGERITFSDIPVSEGSLSLYYLRGSDEGSMLCWYDDKRDKAQLLVGHWNYVHVGSLGVVATGLPPKNYSLTCEISKETESTQNKTITHIIAVMSS
;
A
#
# COMPACT_ATOMS: atom_id res chain seq x y z
N MET A 1 -15.04 4.24 -17.87
CA MET A 1 -16.19 3.73 -17.11
C MET A 1 -15.79 3.03 -15.81
N SER A 2 -14.50 2.92 -15.48
CA SER A 2 -13.97 2.23 -14.29
C SER A 2 -13.47 3.20 -13.19
N VAL A 3 -13.74 4.50 -13.31
CA VAL A 3 -13.17 5.51 -12.41
C VAL A 3 -14.15 5.80 -11.29
N ALA A 4 -13.74 5.52 -10.06
CA ALA A 4 -14.53 5.75 -8.85
C ALA A 4 -14.28 7.13 -8.24
N HIS A 5 -13.07 7.67 -8.42
CA HIS A 5 -12.74 9.06 -8.13
C HIS A 5 -11.77 9.55 -9.20
N TRP A 6 -12.12 10.63 -9.89
CA TRP A 6 -11.27 11.16 -10.97
C TRP A 6 -10.06 11.92 -10.47
N GLY A 7 -10.22 12.69 -9.39
CA GLY A 7 -9.32 13.79 -9.06
C GLY A 7 -9.15 14.77 -10.22
N THR A 8 -8.17 15.65 -10.13
CA THR A 8 -7.76 16.52 -11.23
C THR A 8 -6.98 15.75 -12.28
N GLY A 9 -6.34 14.63 -11.92
CA GLY A 9 -5.43 13.85 -12.76
C GLY A 9 -4.10 14.54 -13.07
N ALA A 10 -3.79 15.70 -12.44
CA ALA A 10 -2.65 16.54 -12.82
C ALA A 10 -1.29 15.83 -12.67
N ARG A 11 -1.07 15.11 -11.56
CA ARG A 11 0.16 14.36 -11.32
C ARG A 11 0.35 13.25 -12.35
N VAL A 12 -0.71 12.49 -12.63
CA VAL A 12 -0.69 11.44 -13.66
C VAL A 12 -0.39 12.01 -15.05
N ARG A 13 -1.05 13.10 -15.47
CA ARG A 13 -0.76 13.73 -16.77
C ARG A 13 0.68 14.22 -16.87
N ARG A 14 1.22 14.79 -15.80
CA ARG A 14 2.61 15.22 -15.75
C ARG A 14 3.57 14.05 -15.93
N ALA A 15 3.33 12.93 -15.25
CA ALA A 15 4.11 11.71 -15.41
C ALA A 15 4.00 11.15 -16.84
N ILE A 16 2.78 11.07 -17.41
CA ILE A 16 2.54 10.65 -18.80
C ILE A 16 3.26 11.55 -19.82
N GLY A 17 3.54 12.81 -19.49
CA GLY A 17 4.37 13.67 -20.33
C GLY A 17 5.73 13.06 -20.69
N LYS A 18 6.31 12.21 -19.84
CA LYS A 18 7.53 11.45 -20.16
C LYS A 18 7.27 10.35 -21.19
N LEU A 19 6.17 9.60 -21.04
CA LEU A 19 5.74 8.58 -22.02
C LEU A 19 5.56 9.19 -23.41
N LEU A 20 4.88 10.34 -23.50
CA LEU A 20 4.62 11.04 -24.76
C LEU A 20 5.91 11.53 -25.44
N LYS A 21 6.95 11.83 -24.67
CA LYS A 21 8.27 12.25 -25.18
C LYS A 21 9.20 11.09 -25.54
N GLY A 22 8.77 9.84 -25.30
CA GLY A 22 9.64 8.67 -25.49
C GLY A 22 10.73 8.54 -24.42
N GLU A 23 10.56 9.17 -23.27
CA GLU A 23 11.52 9.06 -22.16
C GLU A 23 11.36 7.71 -21.42
N GLU A 24 12.27 7.44 -20.49
CA GLU A 24 12.12 6.32 -19.56
C GLU A 24 10.96 6.56 -18.60
N PHE A 25 10.12 5.54 -18.42
CA PHE A 25 8.93 5.60 -17.60
C PHE A 25 8.78 4.35 -16.74
N THR A 26 8.88 4.53 -15.42
CA THR A 26 8.77 3.43 -14.46
C THR A 26 7.47 3.53 -13.66
N ILE A 27 6.73 2.41 -13.59
CA ILE A 27 5.56 2.25 -12.72
C ILE A 27 5.92 1.28 -11.59
N GLY A 28 5.78 1.71 -10.34
CA GLY A 28 5.85 0.83 -9.16
C GLY A 28 4.46 0.38 -8.74
N VAL A 29 4.18 -0.92 -8.75
CA VAL A 29 2.88 -1.47 -8.32
C VAL A 29 3.03 -2.11 -6.95
N MET A 30 2.30 -1.59 -5.96
CA MET A 30 2.21 -2.13 -4.60
C MET A 30 0.87 -2.81 -4.42
N GLY A 31 0.86 -4.02 -3.88
CA GLY A 31 -0.37 -4.70 -3.56
C GLY A 31 -0.19 -6.07 -2.94
N GLY A 32 -1.33 -6.74 -2.75
CA GLY A 32 -1.39 -8.06 -2.12
C GLY A 32 -1.25 -9.22 -3.09
N SER A 33 -1.89 -10.34 -2.72
CA SER A 33 -1.86 -11.61 -3.48
C SER A 33 -2.41 -11.46 -4.90
N LEU A 34 -3.41 -10.60 -5.10
CA LEU A 34 -3.97 -10.28 -6.41
C LEU A 34 -2.92 -9.68 -7.34
N THR A 35 -2.16 -8.70 -6.85
CA THR A 35 -1.07 -8.08 -7.62
C THR A 35 0.09 -9.03 -7.82
N PHE A 36 0.40 -9.88 -6.84
CA PHE A 36 1.40 -10.94 -6.96
C PHE A 36 1.07 -11.95 -8.08
N GLY A 37 -0.22 -12.20 -8.33
CA GLY A 37 -0.68 -13.14 -9.35
C GLY A 37 -1.21 -14.47 -8.79
N HIS A 38 -1.64 -14.51 -7.53
CA HIS A 38 -2.43 -15.66 -7.05
C HIS A 38 -3.68 -15.83 -7.93
N GLY A 39 -4.08 -17.08 -8.15
CA GLY A 39 -5.21 -17.42 -9.03
C GLY A 39 -4.81 -17.70 -10.48
N LEU A 40 -3.62 -17.27 -10.91
CA LEU A 40 -3.10 -17.53 -12.25
C LEU A 40 -2.53 -18.95 -12.40
N SER A 41 -2.71 -19.52 -13.59
CA SER A 41 -2.13 -20.81 -13.99
C SER A 41 -0.76 -20.64 -14.63
N LYS A 42 -0.04 -21.75 -14.81
CA LYS A 42 1.25 -21.74 -15.53
C LYS A 42 1.04 -21.24 -16.97
N GLY A 43 1.71 -20.14 -17.32
CA GLY A 43 1.64 -19.52 -18.65
C GLY A 43 0.77 -18.25 -18.67
N ASP A 44 -0.02 -18.02 -17.63
CA ASP A 44 -0.76 -16.76 -17.45
C ASP A 44 0.17 -15.61 -17.07
N THR A 45 -0.35 -14.38 -17.19
CA THR A 45 0.39 -13.14 -17.02
C THR A 45 -0.32 -12.20 -16.04
N THR A 46 0.43 -11.68 -15.08
CA THR A 46 -0.08 -10.73 -14.08
C THR A 46 -0.49 -9.40 -14.71
N TYR A 47 -1.42 -8.69 -14.07
CA TYR A 47 -1.92 -7.41 -14.60
C TYR A 47 -0.83 -6.33 -14.70
N PRO A 48 0.19 -6.27 -13.80
CA PRO A 48 1.30 -5.34 -13.97
C PRO A 48 2.11 -5.61 -15.25
N ILE A 49 2.35 -6.89 -15.58
CA ILE A 49 3.06 -7.28 -16.81
C ILE A 49 2.19 -7.01 -18.04
N LEU A 50 0.89 -7.33 -17.99
CA LEU A 50 -0.05 -7.00 -19.07
C LEU A 50 -0.11 -5.48 -19.32
N LEU A 51 -0.11 -4.67 -18.25
CA LEU A 51 -0.07 -3.22 -18.34
C LEU A 51 1.22 -2.75 -19.04
N GLU A 52 2.38 -3.30 -18.67
CA GLU A 52 3.65 -3.01 -19.33
C GLU A 52 3.59 -3.32 -20.83
N GLN A 53 3.12 -4.51 -21.19
CA GLN A 53 3.01 -4.96 -22.58
C GLN A 53 2.08 -4.05 -23.39
N ARG A 54 0.95 -3.63 -22.81
CA ARG A 54 -0.03 -2.74 -23.47
C ARG A 54 0.52 -1.33 -23.62
N LEU A 55 1.20 -0.80 -22.62
CA LEU A 55 1.87 0.50 -22.70
C LEU A 55 2.98 0.51 -23.76
N LYS A 56 3.82 -0.54 -23.83
CA LYS A 56 4.87 -0.66 -24.85
C LYS A 56 4.32 -0.70 -26.28
N LYS A 57 3.14 -1.30 -26.48
CA LYS A 57 2.46 -1.30 -27.79
C LYS A 57 1.97 0.08 -28.20
N VAL A 58 1.47 0.87 -27.25
CA VAL A 58 0.90 2.21 -27.52
C VAL A 58 1.98 3.30 -27.59
N PHE A 59 3.00 3.22 -26.75
CA PHE A 59 4.10 4.18 -26.67
C PHE A 59 5.43 3.51 -27.04
N PRO A 60 5.61 3.06 -28.30
CA PRO A 60 6.76 2.24 -28.71
C PRO A 60 8.10 2.98 -28.60
N ASN A 61 8.09 4.31 -28.53
CA ASN A 61 9.29 5.14 -28.42
C ASN A 61 9.78 5.29 -26.97
N ALA A 62 8.95 4.95 -25.97
CA ALA A 62 9.30 5.09 -24.55
C ALA A 62 9.93 3.81 -23.99
N LYS A 63 10.90 3.96 -23.07
CA LYS A 63 11.45 2.83 -22.31
C LYS A 63 10.59 2.59 -21.07
N ILE A 64 9.65 1.66 -21.18
CA ILE A 64 8.65 1.42 -20.13
C ILE A 64 9.04 0.22 -19.28
N LYS A 65 8.97 0.39 -17.95
CA LYS A 65 9.13 -0.68 -16.96
C LYS A 65 7.99 -0.64 -15.95
N VAL A 66 7.35 -1.78 -15.69
CA VAL A 66 6.39 -1.94 -14.59
C VAL A 66 6.97 -2.91 -13.58
N VAL A 67 7.24 -2.43 -12.37
CA VAL A 67 7.76 -3.22 -11.26
C VAL A 67 6.59 -3.74 -10.44
N ASN A 68 6.41 -5.06 -10.42
CA ASN A 68 5.48 -5.73 -9.53
C ASN A 68 6.13 -5.90 -8.15
N GLY A 69 5.87 -4.98 -7.23
CA GLY A 69 6.37 -5.01 -5.85
C GLY A 69 5.35 -5.58 -4.86
N ALA A 70 4.54 -6.53 -5.31
CA ALA A 70 3.49 -7.10 -4.47
C ALA A 70 4.01 -8.13 -3.47
N ILE A 71 3.36 -8.18 -2.31
CA ILE A 71 3.62 -9.17 -1.26
C ILE A 71 2.29 -9.84 -0.91
N PRO A 72 2.16 -11.17 -1.05
CA PRO A 72 0.93 -11.87 -0.72
C PRO A 72 0.45 -11.58 0.71
N ALA A 73 -0.84 -11.29 0.85
CA ALA A 73 -1.51 -10.99 2.11
C ALA A 73 -0.92 -9.77 2.87
N THR A 74 -0.62 -8.69 2.16
CA THR A 74 -0.04 -7.46 2.74
C THR A 74 -0.86 -6.23 2.38
N GLY A 75 -1.10 -5.35 3.36
CA GLY A 75 -1.88 -4.13 3.23
C GLY A 75 -1.04 -2.86 3.34
N THR A 76 -1.74 -1.71 3.42
CA THR A 76 -1.12 -0.39 3.58
C THR A 76 -0.42 -0.22 4.92
N ASP A 77 -0.79 -1.00 5.93
CA ASP A 77 -0.14 -1.03 7.25
C ASP A 77 1.33 -1.43 7.18
N TYR A 78 1.74 -2.26 6.22
CA TYR A 78 3.14 -2.54 5.91
C TYR A 78 3.73 -1.54 4.91
N PHE A 79 3.04 -1.33 3.79
CA PHE A 79 3.58 -0.52 2.69
C PHE A 79 3.86 0.92 3.11
N GLN A 80 3.12 1.49 4.08
CA GLN A 80 3.35 2.85 4.58
C GLN A 80 4.80 3.15 5.00
N ALA A 81 5.58 2.13 5.38
CA ALA A 81 7.00 2.31 5.69
C ALA A 81 7.94 1.48 4.82
N CYS A 82 7.49 0.31 4.35
CA CYS A 82 8.38 -0.66 3.73
C CYS A 82 8.32 -0.68 2.20
N TYR A 83 7.50 0.16 1.54
CA TYR A 83 7.29 0.06 0.10
C TYR A 83 8.56 0.22 -0.75
N ARG A 84 9.55 0.98 -0.29
CA ARG A 84 10.82 1.22 -1.02
C ARG A 84 11.68 -0.05 -1.16
N HIS A 85 11.41 -1.08 -0.37
CA HIS A 85 12.03 -2.39 -0.55
C HIS A 85 11.48 -3.15 -1.76
N HIS A 86 10.30 -2.74 -2.26
CA HIS A 86 9.53 -3.49 -3.26
C HIS A 86 9.38 -2.76 -4.58
N VAL A 87 9.40 -1.43 -4.58
CA VAL A 87 9.33 -0.60 -5.78
C VAL A 87 10.36 0.53 -5.72
N PRO A 88 10.90 0.99 -6.88
CA PRO A 88 11.82 2.12 -6.92
C PRO A 88 11.18 3.37 -6.31
N GLY A 89 11.88 4.01 -5.36
CA GLY A 89 11.40 5.23 -4.70
C GLY A 89 11.28 6.42 -5.66
N ASP A 90 11.96 6.37 -6.81
CA ASP A 90 11.97 7.36 -7.87
C ASP A 90 11.10 6.98 -9.09
N ALA A 91 10.21 6.00 -8.95
CA ALA A 91 9.25 5.66 -10.00
C ALA A 91 8.40 6.88 -10.41
N ASP A 92 8.06 6.97 -11.70
CA ASP A 92 7.28 8.08 -12.26
C ASP A 92 5.80 8.01 -11.85
N MET A 93 5.30 6.80 -11.59
CA MET A 93 3.95 6.56 -11.11
C MET A 93 3.90 5.35 -10.18
N PHE A 94 3.07 5.45 -9.15
CA PHE A 94 2.76 4.36 -8.23
C PHE A 94 1.32 3.88 -8.43
N VAL A 95 1.11 2.56 -8.47
CA VAL A 95 -0.21 1.96 -8.42
C VAL A 95 -0.37 1.28 -7.06
N LEU A 96 -1.42 1.63 -6.33
CA LEU A 96 -1.74 1.04 -5.02
C LEU A 96 -2.99 0.16 -5.12
N GLU A 97 -2.82 -1.14 -4.91
CA GLU A 97 -3.87 -2.16 -4.94
C GLU A 97 -3.85 -2.95 -3.62
N ALA A 98 -4.50 -2.42 -2.59
CA ALA A 98 -4.48 -3.02 -1.24
C ALA A 98 -5.88 -3.18 -0.63
N ALA A 99 -6.96 -2.89 -1.38
CA ALA A 99 -8.30 -2.77 -0.79
C ALA A 99 -8.81 -4.07 -0.16
N VAL A 100 -8.49 -5.22 -0.77
CA VAL A 100 -8.89 -6.55 -0.25
C VAL A 100 -8.03 -6.96 0.95
N ASN A 101 -6.79 -6.47 1.07
CA ASN A 101 -5.95 -6.75 2.23
C ASN A 101 -6.27 -5.83 3.40
N ASP A 102 -6.58 -4.57 3.12
CA ASP A 102 -6.86 -3.55 4.13
C ASP A 102 -8.16 -3.82 4.92
N ILE A 103 -9.12 -4.57 4.35
CA ILE A 103 -10.31 -5.00 5.11
C ILE A 103 -9.98 -6.09 6.13
N ILE A 104 -9.08 -7.02 5.78
CA ILE A 104 -8.66 -8.14 6.63
C ILE A 104 -7.99 -7.62 7.89
N ILE A 105 -7.05 -6.68 7.74
CA ILE A 105 -6.34 -6.06 8.85
C ILE A 105 -7.20 -5.07 9.63
N GLY A 106 -8.14 -4.37 8.97
CA GLY A 106 -8.97 -3.35 9.60
C GLY A 106 -10.16 -3.91 10.40
N GLN A 107 -10.48 -5.19 10.25
CA GLN A 107 -11.64 -5.84 10.89
C GLN A 107 -11.28 -7.02 11.80
N GLY A 108 -10.03 -7.48 11.83
CA GLY A 108 -9.71 -8.73 12.51
C GLY A 108 -9.31 -8.59 13.99
N GLY A 109 -10.19 -9.11 14.86
CA GLY A 109 -9.86 -9.65 16.18
C GLY A 109 -9.19 -8.70 17.18
N GLY A 110 -9.94 -7.76 17.75
CA GLY A 110 -9.57 -7.00 18.95
C GLY A 110 -8.69 -5.76 18.74
N MET A 111 -7.94 -5.68 17.64
CA MET A 111 -7.11 -4.52 17.29
C MET A 111 -7.62 -3.90 15.99
N GLN A 112 -8.37 -2.80 16.09
CA GLN A 112 -8.93 -2.13 14.93
C GLN A 112 -7.93 -1.12 14.37
N LEU A 113 -7.15 -1.55 13.36
CA LEU A 113 -6.27 -0.63 12.61
C LEU A 113 -7.12 0.27 11.70
N ASP A 114 -6.93 1.59 11.77
CA ASP A 114 -7.54 2.51 10.81
C ASP A 114 -6.69 2.57 9.54
N THR A 115 -7.08 1.79 8.54
CA THR A 115 -6.40 1.76 7.24
C THR A 115 -6.44 3.10 6.50
N THR A 116 -7.30 4.05 6.90
CA THR A 116 -7.23 5.44 6.42
C THR A 116 -5.89 6.08 6.79
N ILE A 117 -5.45 5.91 8.03
CA ILE A 117 -4.20 6.48 8.55
C ILE A 117 -3.01 5.86 7.83
N HIS A 118 -2.99 4.53 7.68
CA HIS A 118 -1.88 3.84 6.99
C HIS A 118 -1.81 4.18 5.50
N THR A 119 -2.97 4.24 4.82
CA THR A 119 -3.04 4.68 3.42
C THR A 119 -2.58 6.15 3.30
N GLU A 120 -2.99 7.01 4.23
CA GLU A 120 -2.57 8.42 4.28
C GLU A 120 -1.05 8.55 4.49
N HIS A 121 -0.46 7.81 5.43
CA HIS A 121 0.99 7.82 5.64
C HIS A 121 1.77 7.42 4.39
N LEU A 122 1.36 6.34 3.71
CA LEU A 122 1.96 5.91 2.45
C LEU A 122 1.87 7.00 1.37
N VAL A 123 0.66 7.54 1.16
CA VAL A 123 0.41 8.59 0.17
C VAL A 123 1.23 9.84 0.47
N ARG A 124 1.24 10.29 1.73
CA ARG A 124 1.99 11.48 2.13
C ARG A 124 3.48 11.29 1.93
N ASP A 125 4.04 10.15 2.34
CA ASP A 125 5.46 9.87 2.17
C ASP A 125 5.87 9.91 0.69
N ILE A 126 5.09 9.28 -0.20
CA ILE A 126 5.30 9.34 -1.65
C ILE A 126 5.24 10.78 -2.16
N LEU A 127 4.21 11.56 -1.80
CA LEU A 127 4.04 12.93 -2.29
C LEU A 127 5.02 13.94 -1.65
N GLN A 128 5.55 13.67 -0.46
CA GLN A 128 6.49 14.58 0.21
C GLN A 128 7.91 14.47 -0.35
N GLN A 129 8.32 13.29 -0.85
CA GLN A 129 9.57 13.13 -1.59
C GLN A 129 9.58 14.01 -2.83
N ARG A 130 8.50 13.96 -3.60
CA ARG A 130 8.29 14.72 -4.82
C ARG A 130 6.79 15.07 -4.94
N PRO A 131 6.41 16.35 -4.75
CA PRO A 131 4.99 16.77 -4.81
C PRO A 131 4.30 16.48 -6.15
N ASP A 132 5.08 16.21 -7.19
CA ASP A 132 4.61 15.83 -8.52
C ASP A 132 4.51 14.32 -8.77
N ASN A 133 4.83 13.47 -7.80
CA ASN A 133 4.70 12.01 -7.91
C ASN A 133 3.27 11.58 -8.24
N ALA A 134 3.09 10.75 -9.27
CA ALA A 134 1.79 10.26 -9.65
C ALA A 134 1.41 9.01 -8.82
N ILE A 135 0.18 8.98 -8.31
CA ILE A 135 -0.39 7.80 -7.64
C ILE A 135 -1.72 7.50 -8.33
N VAL A 136 -2.00 6.22 -8.57
CA VAL A 136 -3.31 5.70 -8.96
C VAL A 136 -3.71 4.60 -7.99
N MET A 137 -4.87 4.73 -7.34
CA MET A 137 -5.41 3.66 -6.52
C MET A 137 -6.25 2.72 -7.38
N LEU A 138 -5.94 1.42 -7.35
CA LEU A 138 -6.73 0.37 -7.98
C LEU A 138 -7.49 -0.39 -6.89
N SER A 139 -8.82 -0.43 -7.00
CA SER A 139 -9.65 -1.25 -6.11
C SER A 139 -10.17 -2.48 -6.84
N ALA A 140 -9.57 -3.62 -6.56
CA ALA A 140 -10.09 -4.95 -6.89
C ALA A 140 -11.14 -5.42 -5.86
N PHE A 141 -11.71 -6.60 -6.11
CA PHE A 141 -12.62 -7.29 -5.19
C PHE A 141 -12.51 -8.81 -5.40
N GLY A 142 -12.89 -9.60 -4.40
CA GLY A 142 -13.13 -11.03 -4.55
C GLY A 142 -14.61 -11.29 -4.83
N SER A 143 -14.96 -12.29 -5.64
CA SER A 143 -16.37 -12.61 -5.92
C SER A 143 -17.16 -13.06 -4.69
N SER A 144 -16.49 -13.55 -3.65
CA SER A 144 -17.14 -13.92 -2.38
C SER A 144 -17.60 -12.71 -1.57
N GLN A 145 -16.85 -11.59 -1.64
CA GLN A 145 -17.15 -10.33 -0.96
C GLN A 145 -16.92 -9.15 -1.93
N PRO A 146 -17.81 -8.96 -2.92
CA PRO A 146 -17.54 -8.06 -4.01
C PRO A 146 -17.70 -6.58 -3.66
N TRP A 147 -18.36 -6.25 -2.55
CA TRP A 147 -18.76 -4.87 -2.24
C TRP A 147 -18.07 -4.26 -1.01
N PHE A 148 -17.95 -5.02 0.08
CA PHE A 148 -17.37 -4.54 1.33
C PHE A 148 -15.88 -4.90 1.40
N ASN A 149 -15.02 -3.90 1.18
CA ASN A 149 -13.57 -4.00 1.37
C ASN A 149 -12.96 -2.64 1.78
N GLY A 150 -11.63 -2.56 1.89
CA GLY A 150 -10.89 -1.38 2.34
C GLY A 150 -11.00 -0.15 1.42
N ALA A 151 -11.61 -0.28 0.24
CA ALA A 151 -11.67 0.80 -0.73
C ALA A 151 -12.51 2.02 -0.30
N ALA A 152 -13.41 1.88 0.68
CA ALA A 152 -14.13 3.01 1.26
C ALA A 152 -13.15 3.95 2.00
N LYS A 153 -12.21 3.37 2.76
CA LYS A 153 -11.13 4.13 3.41
C LYS A 153 -10.18 4.72 2.37
N HIS A 154 -9.82 3.95 1.34
CA HIS A 154 -9.04 4.49 0.21
C HIS A 154 -9.72 5.65 -0.50
N SER A 155 -11.06 5.65 -0.62
CA SER A 155 -11.82 6.75 -1.25
C SER A 155 -11.71 8.05 -0.46
N THR A 156 -11.63 7.96 0.88
CA THR A 156 -11.42 9.11 1.75
C THR A 156 -10.06 9.73 1.46
N VAL A 157 -8.99 8.91 1.44
CA VAL A 157 -7.63 9.37 1.13
C VAL A 157 -7.53 9.90 -0.31
N ALA A 158 -8.11 9.19 -1.27
CA ALA A 158 -8.11 9.57 -2.68
C ALA A 158 -8.70 10.97 -2.89
N THR A 159 -9.82 11.26 -2.23
CA THR A 159 -10.50 12.55 -2.32
C THR A 159 -9.70 13.66 -1.64
N PHE A 160 -9.11 13.39 -0.48
CA PHE A 160 -8.35 14.39 0.29
C PHE A 160 -7.03 14.77 -0.38
N TYR A 161 -6.35 13.82 -1.04
CA TYR A 161 -5.03 14.03 -1.66
C TYR A 161 -5.07 14.26 -3.18
N ASP A 162 -6.27 14.33 -3.76
CA ASP A 162 -6.48 14.48 -5.21
C ASP A 162 -5.81 13.34 -6.01
N ILE A 163 -6.13 12.10 -5.66
CA ILE A 163 -5.55 10.88 -6.25
C ILE A 163 -6.63 10.12 -7.02
N PRO A 164 -6.46 9.87 -8.33
CA PRO A 164 -7.41 9.07 -9.08
C PRO A 164 -7.53 7.65 -8.53
N ARG A 165 -8.78 7.18 -8.43
CA ARG A 165 -9.11 5.80 -8.04
C ARG A 165 -9.88 5.12 -9.16
N VAL A 166 -9.32 4.05 -9.70
CA VAL A 166 -9.97 3.13 -10.63
C VAL A 166 -10.42 1.87 -9.89
N THR A 167 -11.46 1.21 -10.37
CA THR A 167 -12.00 0.02 -9.72
C THR A 167 -12.56 -0.96 -10.73
N MET A 168 -12.42 -2.24 -10.39
CA MET A 168 -13.07 -3.30 -11.16
C MET A 168 -14.59 -3.27 -10.97
N ARG A 169 -15.08 -2.75 -9.83
CA ARG A 169 -16.48 -2.89 -9.42
C ARG A 169 -17.47 -2.14 -10.31
N THR A 170 -17.12 -0.98 -10.85
CA THR A 170 -18.11 -0.10 -11.50
C THR A 170 -18.84 -0.79 -12.66
N PHE A 171 -18.14 -1.63 -13.42
CA PHE A 171 -18.73 -2.33 -14.56
C PHE A 171 -18.76 -3.85 -14.39
N LEU A 172 -17.64 -4.47 -13.98
CA LEU A 172 -17.56 -5.93 -13.89
C LEU A 172 -18.59 -6.52 -12.92
N TYR A 173 -18.79 -5.88 -11.76
CA TYR A 173 -19.78 -6.34 -10.79
C TYR A 173 -21.21 -6.28 -11.35
N GLN A 174 -21.57 -5.18 -12.03
CA GLN A 174 -22.89 -5.04 -12.66
C GLN A 174 -23.09 -6.06 -13.79
N TYR A 175 -22.04 -6.31 -14.58
CA TYR A 175 -22.05 -7.34 -15.60
C TYR A 175 -22.32 -8.74 -15.02
N MET A 176 -21.66 -9.10 -13.91
CA MET A 176 -21.87 -10.37 -13.21
C MET A 176 -23.29 -10.51 -12.63
N LEU A 177 -23.88 -9.41 -12.13
CA LEU A 177 -25.27 -9.42 -11.65
C LEU A 177 -26.29 -9.63 -12.77
N GLN A 178 -25.97 -9.19 -13.99
CA GLN A 178 -26.85 -9.32 -15.16
C GLN A 178 -26.66 -10.66 -15.89
N HIS A 179 -25.52 -11.32 -15.71
CA HIS A 179 -25.15 -12.56 -16.40
C HIS A 179 -24.68 -13.60 -15.37
N GLU A 180 -25.63 -14.30 -14.76
CA GLU A 180 -25.37 -15.31 -13.75
C GLU A 180 -24.39 -16.39 -14.27
N GLY A 181 -23.42 -16.77 -13.44
CA GLY A 181 -22.40 -17.77 -13.77
C GLY A 181 -21.11 -17.17 -14.34
N THR A 182 -21.16 -15.98 -14.94
CA THR A 182 -19.97 -15.35 -15.54
C THR A 182 -18.91 -14.96 -14.51
N GLN A 183 -19.25 -14.87 -13.22
CA GLN A 183 -18.24 -14.65 -12.16
C GLN A 183 -17.14 -15.73 -12.17
N PHE A 184 -17.46 -16.96 -12.60
CA PHE A 184 -16.51 -18.05 -12.66
C PHE A 184 -15.51 -17.89 -13.80
N ASP A 185 -15.84 -17.14 -14.84
CA ASP A 185 -14.89 -16.81 -15.91
C ASP A 185 -13.76 -15.91 -15.38
N PHE A 186 -14.05 -15.10 -14.36
CA PHE A 186 -13.11 -14.15 -13.77
C PHE A 186 -12.43 -14.64 -12.50
N TYR A 187 -13.03 -15.51 -11.71
CA TYR A 187 -12.46 -15.97 -10.42
C TYR A 187 -12.33 -17.50 -10.31
N GLY A 188 -13.07 -18.28 -11.10
CA GLY A 188 -13.13 -19.73 -10.96
C GLY A 188 -14.09 -20.20 -9.86
N THR A 189 -14.22 -21.52 -9.72
CA THR A 189 -15.22 -22.14 -8.82
C THR A 189 -14.69 -22.51 -7.44
N LYS A 190 -13.37 -22.71 -7.31
CA LYS A 190 -12.71 -23.15 -6.07
C LYS A 190 -12.18 -21.97 -5.26
N ASP A 191 -11.28 -21.21 -5.88
CA ASP A 191 -10.88 -19.90 -5.40
C ASP A 191 -11.90 -18.90 -5.94
N LYS A 192 -12.43 -18.04 -5.07
CA LYS A 192 -13.43 -17.03 -5.45
C LYS A 192 -12.90 -15.62 -5.22
N ASP A 193 -11.69 -15.50 -4.69
CA ASP A 193 -11.13 -14.23 -4.24
C ASP A 193 -9.97 -13.77 -5.11
N HIS A 194 -9.31 -14.71 -5.80
CA HIS A 194 -8.21 -14.41 -6.71
C HIS A 194 -8.65 -14.50 -8.18
N PRO A 195 -8.53 -13.40 -8.96
CA PRO A 195 -8.89 -13.40 -10.36
C PRO A 195 -8.03 -14.35 -11.19
N LEU A 196 -8.68 -15.00 -12.15
CA LEU A 196 -8.04 -15.73 -13.24
C LEU A 196 -7.47 -14.74 -14.27
N GLN A 197 -6.89 -15.26 -15.35
CA GLN A 197 -6.32 -14.48 -16.46
C GLN A 197 -7.26 -13.38 -16.97
N SER A 198 -8.55 -13.67 -17.18
CA SER A 198 -9.55 -12.70 -17.64
C SER A 198 -9.75 -11.52 -16.67
N GLY A 199 -9.66 -11.76 -15.37
CA GLY A 199 -9.72 -10.73 -14.34
C GLY A 199 -8.46 -9.88 -14.31
N HIS A 200 -7.29 -10.51 -14.47
CA HIS A 200 -6.02 -9.80 -14.66
C HIS A 200 -6.00 -8.94 -15.94
N ASP A 201 -6.55 -9.45 -17.05
CA ASP A 201 -6.73 -8.69 -18.28
C ASP A 201 -7.61 -7.46 -18.06
N TYR A 202 -8.72 -7.63 -17.34
CA TYR A 202 -9.64 -6.55 -17.01
C TYR A 202 -8.98 -5.50 -16.11
N MET A 203 -8.21 -5.90 -15.10
CA MET A 203 -7.43 -4.99 -14.23
C MET A 203 -6.45 -4.15 -15.04
N ALA A 204 -5.71 -4.76 -15.96
CA ALA A 204 -4.81 -4.04 -16.85
C ALA A 204 -5.58 -3.11 -17.82
N ASP A 205 -6.77 -3.50 -18.28
CA ASP A 205 -7.56 -2.70 -19.24
C ASP A 205 -8.12 -1.44 -18.60
N ILE A 206 -8.62 -1.53 -17.37
CA ILE A 206 -9.17 -0.36 -16.68
C ILE A 206 -8.07 0.65 -16.31
N LEU A 207 -6.87 0.19 -16.00
CA LEU A 207 -5.70 1.04 -15.82
C LEU A 207 -5.28 1.67 -17.15
N MET A 208 -5.12 0.86 -18.19
CA MET A 208 -4.74 1.32 -19.52
C MET A 208 -5.72 2.36 -20.07
N HIS A 209 -7.03 2.11 -19.94
CA HIS A 209 -8.08 3.06 -20.35
C HIS A 209 -7.96 4.40 -19.61
N TYR A 210 -7.67 4.38 -18.31
CA TYR A 210 -7.46 5.62 -17.55
C TYR A 210 -6.21 6.36 -18.03
N LEU A 211 -5.07 5.68 -18.21
CA LEU A 211 -3.82 6.28 -18.67
C LEU A 211 -3.94 6.84 -20.09
N LEU A 212 -4.56 6.11 -21.02
CA LEU A 212 -4.82 6.59 -22.38
C LEU A 212 -5.64 7.86 -22.39
N ARG A 213 -6.69 7.93 -21.56
CA ARG A 213 -7.51 9.14 -21.45
C ARG A 213 -6.69 10.33 -20.94
N GLU A 214 -5.83 10.12 -19.94
CA GLU A 214 -4.96 11.18 -19.43
C GLU A 214 -3.87 11.57 -20.45
N ALA A 215 -3.37 10.65 -21.27
CA ALA A 215 -2.49 10.94 -22.39
C ALA A 215 -3.17 11.84 -23.44
N CYS A 216 -4.37 11.48 -23.90
CA CYS A 216 -5.13 12.32 -24.85
C CYS A 216 -5.42 13.71 -24.29
N ARG A 217 -5.72 13.82 -22.99
CA ARG A 217 -5.90 15.12 -22.32
C ARG A 217 -4.60 15.91 -22.27
N ALA A 218 -3.47 15.27 -21.98
CA ALA A 218 -2.17 15.92 -21.96
C ALA A 218 -1.80 16.47 -23.35
N GLU A 219 -1.98 15.69 -24.41
CA GLU A 219 -1.73 16.13 -25.80
C GLU A 219 -2.66 17.30 -26.19
N THR A 220 -3.95 17.21 -25.84
CA THR A 220 -4.91 18.29 -26.12
C THR A 220 -4.52 19.58 -25.39
N LEU A 221 -4.12 19.50 -24.12
CA LEU A 221 -3.67 20.67 -23.36
C LEU A 221 -2.41 21.29 -23.97
N THR A 222 -1.45 20.47 -24.42
CA THR A 222 -0.25 20.98 -25.12
C THR A 222 -0.56 21.58 -26.49
N ALA A 223 -1.58 21.08 -27.18
CA ALA A 223 -2.00 21.58 -28.49
C ALA A 223 -2.84 22.87 -28.40
N VAL A 224 -3.63 23.03 -27.33
CA VAL A 224 -4.55 24.17 -27.13
C VAL A 224 -3.91 25.30 -26.32
N HIS A 225 -2.87 25.03 -25.51
CA HIS A 225 -2.31 26.02 -24.58
C HIS A 225 -0.78 26.07 -24.53
N LYS A 226 -0.18 26.98 -25.32
CA LYS A 226 1.12 27.56 -24.94
C LYS A 226 0.97 28.70 -23.93
N ASP A 227 -0.16 29.42 -23.91
CA ASP A 227 -0.37 30.58 -23.02
C ASP A 227 -1.78 30.71 -22.37
N ASP A 228 -2.78 29.90 -22.73
CA ASP A 228 -4.19 30.30 -22.54
C ASP A 228 -5.03 29.58 -21.44
N LEU A 229 -4.42 28.88 -20.48
CA LEU A 229 -5.19 28.31 -19.34
C LEU A 229 -5.34 29.24 -18.14
N LEU A 230 -4.72 30.42 -18.19
CA LEU A 230 -4.84 31.43 -17.13
C LEU A 230 -5.91 32.48 -17.42
N ASP A 231 -6.50 32.48 -18.63
CA ASP A 231 -7.58 33.40 -18.97
C ASP A 231 -8.96 32.72 -18.87
N GLY A 232 -9.42 32.51 -17.63
CA GLY A 232 -10.79 32.08 -17.37
C GLY A 232 -11.86 33.15 -17.62
N SER A 233 -11.58 34.22 -18.36
CA SER A 233 -12.53 35.31 -18.63
C SER A 233 -13.58 34.96 -19.71
N LYS A 234 -13.34 33.96 -20.56
CA LYS A 234 -14.21 33.74 -21.74
C LYS A 234 -15.52 33.00 -21.49
N TYR A 235 -15.67 32.27 -20.39
CA TYR A 235 -16.91 31.53 -20.10
C TYR A 235 -17.27 31.54 -18.61
N PRO A 236 -17.83 32.64 -18.07
CA PRO A 236 -18.08 32.83 -16.64
C PRO A 236 -19.05 31.80 -16.00
N GLY A 237 -19.85 31.09 -16.81
CA GLY A 237 -20.81 30.08 -16.34
C GLY A 237 -20.38 28.62 -16.52
N LEU A 238 -19.26 28.37 -17.20
CA LEU A 238 -18.78 27.02 -17.57
C LEU A 238 -17.37 26.69 -17.03
N SER A 239 -16.65 27.67 -16.49
CA SER A 239 -15.25 27.55 -16.02
C SER A 239 -15.12 27.22 -14.53
N GLY A 240 -16.23 26.97 -13.83
CA GLY A 240 -16.23 26.69 -12.40
C GLY A 240 -15.96 27.95 -11.56
N THR A 241 -15.60 27.74 -10.30
CA THR A 241 -15.36 28.83 -9.34
C THR A 241 -13.95 29.41 -9.51
N ALA A 242 -13.73 30.69 -9.19
CA ALA A 242 -12.39 31.31 -9.16
C ALA A 242 -11.37 30.51 -8.31
N LEU A 243 -11.85 29.66 -7.39
CA LEU A 243 -11.05 28.73 -6.60
C LEU A 243 -10.24 27.76 -7.47
N THR A 244 -10.73 27.35 -8.66
CA THR A 244 -10.00 26.43 -9.54
C THR A 244 -8.74 27.08 -10.14
N GLN A 245 -8.74 28.40 -10.33
CA GLN A 245 -7.59 29.15 -10.86
C GLN A 245 -6.48 29.34 -9.81
N HIS A 246 -6.85 29.35 -8.53
CA HIS A 246 -5.90 29.48 -7.42
C HIS A 246 -5.50 28.15 -6.79
N PHE A 247 -6.09 27.04 -7.23
CA PHE A 247 -5.78 25.70 -6.73
C PHE A 247 -4.51 25.14 -7.37
N ASN A 248 -3.49 24.86 -6.56
CA ASN A 248 -2.30 24.15 -7.00
C ASN A 248 -2.45 22.63 -6.73
N PRO A 249 -2.70 21.79 -7.75
CA PRO A 249 -2.94 20.35 -7.56
C PRO A 249 -1.69 19.57 -7.15
N PHE A 250 -0.51 20.20 -7.15
CA PHE A 250 0.74 19.57 -6.72
C PHE A 250 1.03 19.80 -5.24
N THR A 251 0.33 20.73 -4.57
CA THR A 251 0.56 20.99 -3.15
C THR A 251 0.07 19.80 -2.32
N VAL A 252 0.94 19.26 -1.47
CA VAL A 252 0.54 18.26 -0.48
C VAL A 252 -0.23 18.97 0.64
N PRO A 253 -1.42 18.49 1.03
CA PRO A 253 -2.18 19.07 2.13
C PRO A 253 -1.32 19.29 3.37
N ARG A 254 -1.41 20.51 3.92
CA ARG A 254 -0.61 20.90 5.10
C ARG A 254 -1.05 20.17 6.37
N ILE A 255 -2.27 19.66 6.42
CA ILE A 255 -2.84 18.89 7.54
C ILE A 255 -3.13 17.45 7.09
N ARG A 256 -3.45 16.57 8.04
CA ARG A 256 -3.96 15.21 7.80
C ARG A 256 -5.48 15.15 7.73
N ILE A 257 -6.00 14.00 7.34
CA ILE A 257 -7.45 13.75 7.25
C ILE A 257 -8.15 13.92 8.60
N HIS A 258 -7.50 13.53 9.69
CA HIS A 258 -8.06 13.63 11.05
C HIS A 258 -7.79 14.97 11.73
N ASP A 259 -6.96 15.82 11.12
CA ASP A 259 -6.58 17.11 11.68
C ASP A 259 -7.69 18.14 11.50
N ARG A 260 -7.74 19.11 12.42
CA ARG A 260 -8.62 20.27 12.25
C ARG A 260 -8.04 21.23 11.22
N ILE A 261 -8.91 21.95 10.51
CA ILE A 261 -8.49 22.89 9.46
C ILE A 261 -7.59 24.02 9.99
N ASP A 262 -7.66 24.34 11.28
CA ASP A 262 -6.88 25.39 11.94
C ASP A 262 -5.52 24.90 12.50
N GLN A 263 -5.22 23.61 12.45
CA GLN A 263 -3.94 23.06 12.91
C GLN A 263 -2.76 23.47 12.02
N GLY A 264 -1.55 23.48 12.58
CA GLY A 264 -0.31 23.83 11.87
C GLY A 264 0.07 22.81 10.79
N PRO A 265 1.07 23.13 9.94
CA PRO A 265 1.54 22.22 8.92
C PRO A 265 2.21 20.98 9.54
N VAL A 266 1.86 19.81 9.01
CA VAL A 266 2.52 18.53 9.30
C VAL A 266 3.94 18.56 8.72
N PRO A 267 4.98 18.28 9.51
CA PRO A 267 6.36 18.21 9.01
C PRO A 267 6.51 17.24 7.83
N LYS A 268 7.54 17.47 7.00
CA LYS A 268 7.97 16.46 6.04
C LYS A 268 8.70 15.36 6.80
N VAL A 269 8.28 14.12 6.60
CA VAL A 269 8.85 12.99 7.33
C VAL A 269 9.06 11.83 6.37
N HIS A 270 10.11 11.06 6.63
CA HIS A 270 10.42 9.84 5.90
C HIS A 270 10.11 8.65 6.78
N SER A 271 9.29 7.74 6.27
CA SER A 271 9.08 6.47 6.93
C SER A 271 10.36 5.65 6.95
N PHE A 272 10.58 4.91 8.03
CA PHE A 272 11.70 4.00 8.20
C PHE A 272 11.19 2.56 8.35
N CYS A 273 11.87 1.64 7.66
CA CYS A 273 11.56 0.21 7.74
C CYS A 273 12.80 -0.66 7.59
N LEU A 274 13.00 -1.57 8.54
CA LEU A 274 13.84 -2.75 8.39
C LEU A 274 12.94 -3.98 8.34
N SER A 275 13.17 -4.88 7.39
CA SER A 275 12.39 -6.10 7.24
C SER A 275 13.27 -7.33 7.04
N ALA A 276 12.83 -8.45 7.59
CA ALA A 276 13.40 -9.77 7.34
C ALA A 276 13.25 -10.19 5.86
N ASN A 277 12.25 -9.65 5.16
CA ASN A 277 12.01 -9.90 3.74
C ASN A 277 12.80 -8.99 2.80
N ALA A 278 13.33 -7.88 3.29
CA ALA A 278 14.16 -6.98 2.49
C ALA A 278 15.60 -7.46 2.57
N ARG A 279 16.08 -8.16 1.54
CA ARG A 279 17.37 -8.84 1.52
C ARG A 279 18.37 -8.18 0.57
N ASP A 280 19.64 -8.15 0.99
CA ASP A 280 20.72 -7.66 0.14
C ASP A 280 21.16 -8.71 -0.90
N LYS A 281 22.19 -8.36 -1.69
CA LYS A 281 22.75 -9.24 -2.74
C LYS A 281 23.35 -10.55 -2.20
N ASP A 282 23.69 -10.59 -0.91
CA ASP A 282 24.28 -11.73 -0.22
C ASP A 282 23.20 -12.49 0.59
N ASP A 283 21.92 -12.23 0.29
CA ASP A 283 20.75 -12.86 0.90
C ASP A 283 20.59 -12.58 2.40
N LYS A 284 21.13 -11.44 2.87
CA LYS A 284 21.04 -11.01 4.27
C LYS A 284 19.86 -10.07 4.48
N PRO A 285 18.98 -10.29 5.49
CA PRO A 285 17.90 -9.35 5.80
C PRO A 285 18.41 -7.98 6.25
N SER A 286 17.66 -6.93 5.95
CA SER A 286 17.88 -5.60 6.51
C SER A 286 17.58 -5.54 8.02
N LEU A 287 16.71 -6.44 8.50
CA LEU A 287 16.36 -6.55 9.92
C LEU A 287 17.24 -7.57 10.64
N TYR A 288 18.19 -7.07 11.42
CA TYR A 288 18.98 -7.88 12.35
C TYR A 288 18.83 -7.42 13.79
N PRO A 289 18.64 -8.35 14.75
CA PRO A 289 18.58 -7.99 16.16
C PRO A 289 19.97 -7.57 16.67
N SER A 290 19.99 -6.46 17.40
CA SER A 290 21.16 -6.00 18.17
C SER A 290 21.48 -6.91 19.35
N SER A 291 20.47 -7.54 19.94
CA SER A 291 20.64 -8.58 20.97
C SER A 291 19.45 -9.53 20.98
N ARG A 292 19.68 -10.75 21.47
CA ARG A 292 18.65 -11.77 21.70
C ARG A 292 19.05 -12.67 22.85
N THR A 293 18.08 -13.21 23.57
CA THR A 293 18.27 -14.28 24.56
C THR A 293 17.67 -15.58 24.03
N GLY A 294 18.24 -16.73 24.36
CA GLY A 294 17.65 -18.02 24.00
C GLY A 294 17.76 -18.35 22.51
N ASP A 295 16.70 -18.92 21.92
CA ASP A 295 16.74 -19.64 20.65
C ASP A 295 16.17 -18.88 19.44
N TRP A 296 15.92 -17.57 19.58
CA TRP A 296 15.55 -16.69 18.46
C TRP A 296 16.41 -16.93 17.22
N LYS A 297 15.75 -17.38 16.16
CA LYS A 297 16.39 -17.75 14.88
C LYS A 297 15.63 -17.16 13.72
N GLU A 298 16.37 -16.94 12.64
CA GLU A 298 15.76 -16.60 11.36
C GLU A 298 15.14 -17.86 10.76
N VAL A 299 13.87 -17.77 10.38
CA VAL A 299 13.12 -18.86 9.72
C VAL A 299 12.55 -18.36 8.40
N GLY A 300 12.59 -19.23 7.39
CA GLY A 300 12.00 -18.97 6.08
C GLY A 300 10.87 -19.96 5.80
N TRP A 301 9.74 -19.47 5.30
CA TRP A 301 8.66 -20.28 4.77
C TRP A 301 8.23 -19.72 3.40
N HIS A 302 8.42 -20.52 2.36
CA HIS A 302 8.33 -20.06 0.97
C HIS A 302 9.23 -18.84 0.72
N ASP A 303 8.65 -17.72 0.28
CA ASP A 303 9.30 -16.44 -0.01
C ASP A 303 9.27 -15.47 1.19
N LYS A 304 8.83 -15.93 2.37
CA LYS A 304 8.66 -15.12 3.58
C LYS A 304 9.67 -15.51 4.65
N HIS A 305 10.27 -14.50 5.26
CA HIS A 305 11.30 -14.62 6.29
C HIS A 305 10.87 -13.91 7.58
N PHE A 306 11.27 -14.49 8.71
CA PHE A 306 10.88 -14.04 10.03
C PHE A 306 12.02 -14.25 11.03
N TRP A 307 12.05 -13.45 12.08
CA TRP A 307 12.67 -13.86 13.35
C TRP A 307 11.62 -14.61 14.17
N SER A 308 11.96 -15.80 14.67
CA SER A 308 11.03 -16.64 15.42
C SER A 308 11.67 -17.30 16.64
N SER A 309 10.87 -17.39 17.70
CA SER A 309 11.06 -18.24 18.88
C SER A 309 9.70 -18.59 19.44
N GLU A 310 9.65 -19.64 20.26
CA GLU A 310 8.45 -20.11 20.96
C GLU A 310 8.59 -20.13 22.48
N THR A 311 9.77 -19.78 23.02
CA THR A 311 10.06 -19.94 24.46
C THR A 311 9.63 -18.69 25.26
N PRO A 312 8.66 -18.79 26.18
CA PRO A 312 8.22 -17.64 26.95
C PRO A 312 9.32 -17.00 27.81
N GLY A 313 9.37 -15.68 27.81
CA GLY A 313 10.39 -14.88 28.50
C GLY A 313 11.65 -14.59 27.68
N GLU A 314 11.83 -15.24 26.52
CA GLU A 314 12.90 -14.88 25.61
C GLU A 314 12.67 -13.50 24.98
N ARG A 315 13.77 -12.78 24.76
CA ARG A 315 13.79 -11.40 24.29
C ARG A 315 14.57 -11.26 23.00
N ILE A 316 14.13 -10.32 22.17
CA ILE A 316 14.80 -9.84 20.97
C ILE A 316 14.77 -8.31 20.95
N THR A 317 15.90 -7.69 20.63
CA THR A 317 16.06 -6.22 20.65
C THR A 317 16.61 -5.73 19.31
N PHE A 318 15.97 -4.71 18.74
CA PHE A 318 16.44 -3.96 17.59
C PHE A 318 16.83 -2.55 18.06
N SER A 319 18.03 -2.09 17.71
CA SER A 319 18.55 -0.78 18.13
C SER A 319 18.70 0.15 16.94
N ASP A 320 19.01 1.43 17.21
CA ASP A 320 19.28 2.45 16.20
C ASP A 320 18.11 2.71 15.24
N ILE A 321 16.87 2.62 15.74
CA ILE A 321 15.66 2.87 14.96
C ILE A 321 15.37 4.38 14.97
N PRO A 322 15.53 5.11 13.85
CA PRO A 322 15.22 6.53 13.80
C PRO A 322 13.71 6.73 13.85
N VAL A 323 13.25 7.62 14.74
CA VAL A 323 11.85 8.05 14.83
C VAL A 323 11.80 9.56 14.54
N SER A 324 10.86 10.00 13.72
CA SER A 324 10.76 11.40 13.28
C SER A 324 9.39 12.05 13.49
N GLU A 325 8.32 11.27 13.44
CA GLU A 325 6.91 11.64 13.62
C GLU A 325 6.34 11.07 14.92
N GLY A 326 7.17 10.34 15.64
CA GLY A 326 6.90 9.87 16.98
C GLY A 326 6.19 8.53 17.04
N SER A 327 6.19 7.75 15.95
CA SER A 327 5.64 6.39 15.99
C SER A 327 6.74 5.33 15.90
N LEU A 328 6.60 4.28 16.69
CA LEU A 328 7.44 3.09 16.67
C LEU A 328 6.54 1.85 16.72
N SER A 329 6.72 0.95 15.76
CA SER A 329 5.84 -0.18 15.52
C SER A 329 6.60 -1.44 15.11
N LEU A 330 5.99 -2.58 15.35
CA LEU A 330 6.45 -3.89 14.93
C LEU A 330 5.45 -4.45 13.91
N TYR A 331 5.93 -5.01 12.81
CA TYR A 331 5.12 -5.81 11.90
C TYR A 331 5.40 -7.28 12.18
N TYR A 332 4.36 -8.04 12.55
CA TYR A 332 4.48 -9.40 13.05
C TYR A 332 3.35 -10.29 12.52
N LEU A 333 3.53 -11.60 12.56
CA LEU A 333 2.50 -12.54 12.08
C LEU A 333 1.37 -12.67 13.11
N ARG A 334 0.13 -12.63 12.62
CA ARG A 334 -1.07 -13.00 13.38
C ARG A 334 -1.71 -14.22 12.76
N GLY A 335 -2.23 -15.13 13.58
CA GLY A 335 -2.77 -16.41 13.14
C GLY A 335 -3.33 -17.24 14.29
N SER A 336 -3.94 -18.39 14.00
CA SER A 336 -4.51 -19.25 15.06
C SER A 336 -3.42 -19.81 15.99
N ASP A 337 -2.22 -19.97 15.46
CA ASP A 337 -1.09 -20.57 16.16
C ASP A 337 -0.12 -19.55 16.77
N GLU A 338 -0.32 -18.26 16.52
CA GLU A 338 0.62 -17.21 16.97
C GLU A 338 0.41 -16.83 18.44
N GLY A 339 1.52 -16.71 19.16
CA GLY A 339 1.61 -16.25 20.54
C GLY A 339 1.58 -14.72 20.65
N SER A 340 1.63 -14.22 21.88
CA SER A 340 1.68 -12.77 22.14
C SER A 340 3.06 -12.32 22.59
N MET A 341 3.41 -11.06 22.31
CA MET A 341 4.67 -10.46 22.74
C MET A 341 4.40 -9.19 23.54
N LEU A 342 5.14 -9.00 24.63
CA LEU A 342 5.20 -7.72 25.33
C LEU A 342 6.35 -6.90 24.74
N CYS A 343 6.05 -5.77 24.10
CA CYS A 343 7.04 -4.95 23.40
C CYS A 343 7.14 -3.54 23.97
N TRP A 344 8.34 -3.02 24.11
CA TRP A 344 8.61 -1.67 24.62
C TRP A 344 9.79 -1.02 23.90
N TYR A 345 9.90 0.31 24.06
CA TYR A 345 11.02 1.07 23.54
C TYR A 345 12.04 1.39 24.64
N ASP A 346 13.31 1.53 24.26
CA ASP A 346 14.43 1.76 25.18
C ASP A 346 14.34 0.79 26.38
N ASP A 347 14.52 1.28 27.61
CA ASP A 347 14.37 0.49 28.84
C ASP A 347 12.96 0.64 29.48
N LYS A 348 11.96 1.11 28.73
CA LYS A 348 10.61 1.44 29.25
C LYS A 348 9.65 0.26 29.31
N ARG A 349 10.08 -0.85 29.94
CA ARG A 349 9.24 -2.06 30.10
C ARG A 349 7.95 -1.78 30.89
N ASP A 350 7.93 -0.76 31.74
CA ASP A 350 6.73 -0.27 32.45
C ASP A 350 5.64 0.30 31.52
N LYS A 351 6.01 0.68 30.29
CA LYS A 351 5.11 1.20 29.25
C LYS A 351 4.86 0.19 28.11
N ALA A 352 5.23 -1.06 28.32
CA ALA A 352 5.16 -2.05 27.27
C ALA A 352 3.74 -2.28 26.77
N GLN A 353 3.62 -2.53 25.46
CA GLN A 353 2.37 -2.86 24.79
C GLN A 353 2.32 -4.37 24.54
N LEU A 354 1.18 -4.98 24.84
CA LEU A 354 0.92 -6.36 24.48
C LEU A 354 0.50 -6.44 23.01
N LEU A 355 1.34 -7.05 22.17
CA LEU A 355 1.06 -7.34 20.78
C LEU A 355 0.50 -8.77 20.68
N VAL A 356 -0.80 -8.88 20.44
CA VAL A 356 -1.51 -10.17 20.39
C VAL A 356 -1.34 -10.78 19.00
N GLY A 357 -0.70 -11.95 18.92
CA GLY A 357 -0.57 -12.73 17.67
C GLY A 357 -1.82 -13.55 17.36
N HIS A 358 -2.45 -14.12 18.39
CA HIS A 358 -3.59 -15.01 18.17
C HIS A 358 -4.80 -14.27 17.58
N TRP A 359 -5.43 -14.91 16.59
CA TRP A 359 -6.79 -14.63 16.14
C TRP A 359 -7.31 -15.80 15.28
N ASN A 360 -8.63 -15.88 15.09
CA ASN A 360 -9.28 -17.01 14.40
C ASN A 360 -9.76 -16.64 12.99
N TYR A 361 -8.87 -16.07 12.16
CA TYR A 361 -9.21 -15.70 10.77
C TYR A 361 -8.24 -16.24 9.72
N VAL A 362 -7.08 -15.61 9.52
CA VAL A 362 -6.07 -16.03 8.51
C VAL A 362 -4.66 -15.78 9.02
N HIS A 363 -3.64 -16.47 8.51
CA HIS A 363 -2.25 -16.11 8.81
C HIS A 363 -1.83 -14.89 7.98
N VAL A 364 -1.61 -13.74 8.64
CA VAL A 364 -1.31 -12.46 7.97
C VAL A 364 -0.30 -11.64 8.78
N GLY A 365 0.55 -10.90 8.09
CA GLY A 365 1.33 -9.85 8.74
C GLY A 365 0.41 -8.73 9.21
N SER A 366 0.68 -8.17 10.37
CA SER A 366 -0.11 -7.05 10.92
C SER A 366 0.79 -6.12 11.71
N LEU A 367 0.48 -4.82 11.63
CA LEU A 367 1.14 -3.79 12.41
C LEU A 367 0.67 -3.79 13.87
N GLY A 368 1.62 -3.87 14.80
CA GLY A 368 1.45 -3.60 16.22
C GLY A 368 2.16 -2.30 16.60
N VAL A 369 1.41 -1.33 17.10
CA VAL A 369 1.96 -0.05 17.58
C VAL A 369 2.58 -0.25 18.95
N VAL A 370 3.87 0.06 19.10
CA VAL A 370 4.60 -0.05 20.38
C VAL A 370 4.60 1.27 21.13
N ALA A 371 4.74 2.38 20.43
CA ALA A 371 4.67 3.72 21.02
C ALA A 371 4.27 4.78 20.00
N THR A 372 3.61 5.82 20.50
CA THR A 372 3.26 7.04 19.75
C THR A 372 3.68 8.28 20.55
N GLY A 373 3.78 9.44 19.90
CA GLY A 373 4.17 10.70 20.55
C GLY A 373 5.63 10.74 21.00
N LEU A 374 6.50 9.92 20.41
CA LEU A 374 7.92 9.90 20.71
C LEU A 374 8.63 11.15 20.13
N PRO A 375 9.51 11.82 20.88
CA PRO A 375 10.37 12.86 20.32
C PRO A 375 11.32 12.33 19.23
N PRO A 376 11.74 13.15 18.25
CA PRO A 376 12.67 12.70 17.22
C PRO A 376 14.04 12.32 17.80
N LYS A 377 14.43 11.04 17.68
CA LYS A 377 15.76 10.49 17.97
C LYS A 377 15.82 9.02 17.53
N ASN A 378 16.96 8.37 17.78
CA ASN A 378 17.06 6.91 17.69
C ASN A 378 16.53 6.24 18.96
N TYR A 379 15.83 5.12 18.78
CA TYR A 379 15.27 4.28 19.84
C TYR A 379 15.74 2.84 19.68
N SER A 380 15.64 2.06 20.76
CA SER A 380 15.58 0.60 20.67
C SER A 380 14.14 0.09 20.83
N LEU A 381 13.85 -1.07 20.24
CA LEU A 381 12.60 -1.81 20.39
C LEU A 381 12.95 -3.19 20.92
N THR A 382 12.42 -3.55 22.09
CA THR A 382 12.57 -4.87 22.70
C THR A 382 11.22 -5.55 22.75
N CYS A 383 11.17 -6.83 22.37
CA CYS A 383 10.00 -7.68 22.56
C CYS A 383 10.36 -8.90 23.39
N GLU A 384 9.48 -9.28 24.29
CA GLU A 384 9.55 -10.47 25.14
C GLU A 384 8.37 -11.38 24.84
N ILE A 385 8.61 -12.68 24.60
CA ILE A 385 7.53 -13.64 24.37
C ILE A 385 6.71 -13.78 25.66
N SER A 386 5.41 -13.54 25.56
CA SER A 386 4.49 -13.64 26.70
C SER A 386 4.26 -15.09 27.10
N LYS A 387 4.16 -15.34 28.41
CA LYS A 387 3.67 -16.62 28.95
C LYS A 387 2.17 -16.79 28.74
N GLU A 388 1.45 -15.68 28.79
CA GLU A 388 0.01 -15.65 28.55
C GLU A 388 -0.23 -15.46 27.05
N THR A 389 -1.01 -16.36 26.47
CA THR A 389 -1.37 -16.37 25.06
C THR A 389 -2.86 -16.63 24.93
N GLU A 390 -3.48 -15.97 23.97
CA GLU A 390 -4.88 -16.23 23.61
C GLU A 390 -5.02 -17.44 22.67
N SER A 391 -3.91 -18.08 22.27
CA SER A 391 -3.94 -19.26 21.41
C SER A 391 -4.67 -20.43 22.07
N THR A 392 -5.60 -21.03 21.32
CA THR A 392 -6.42 -22.17 21.75
C THR A 392 -5.63 -23.42 22.15
N GLN A 393 -4.36 -23.50 21.76
CA GLN A 393 -3.44 -24.60 22.09
C GLN A 393 -2.33 -24.17 23.05
N ASN A 394 -2.45 -23.01 23.70
CA ASN A 394 -1.39 -22.38 24.49
C ASN A 394 -0.07 -22.23 23.71
N LYS A 395 -0.15 -22.04 22.38
CA LYS A 395 1.03 -21.82 21.55
C LYS A 395 1.60 -20.43 21.80
N THR A 396 2.93 -20.39 21.91
CA THR A 396 3.72 -19.19 22.21
C THR A 396 4.72 -18.88 21.09
N ILE A 397 4.66 -19.60 19.97
CA ILE A 397 5.46 -19.30 18.79
C ILE A 397 5.12 -17.90 18.27
N THR A 398 6.15 -17.13 17.95
CA THR A 398 6.00 -15.76 17.45
C THR A 398 6.87 -15.56 16.23
N HIS A 399 6.41 -14.71 15.31
CA HIS A 399 7.14 -14.38 14.10
C HIS A 399 7.19 -12.86 13.88
N ILE A 400 8.38 -12.29 13.86
CA ILE A 400 8.65 -10.88 13.61
C ILE A 400 9.09 -10.69 12.16
N ILE A 401 8.45 -9.77 11.45
CA ILE A 401 8.65 -9.54 10.01
C ILE A 401 9.40 -8.22 9.74
N ALA A 402 9.01 -7.13 10.42
CA ALA A 402 9.61 -5.82 10.22
C ALA A 402 9.57 -4.96 11.49
N VAL A 403 10.50 -4.03 11.57
CA VAL A 403 10.49 -2.91 12.52
C VAL A 403 10.28 -1.63 11.72
N MET A 404 9.30 -0.84 12.15
CA MET A 404 8.82 0.32 11.42
C MET A 404 8.75 1.53 12.34
N SER A 405 9.06 2.70 11.80
CA SER A 405 8.86 3.97 12.49
C SER A 405 8.48 5.06 11.50
N SER A 406 7.78 6.06 12.02
CA SER A 406 7.58 7.34 11.34
C SER A 406 8.06 8.47 12.19
#